data_AF-A0A3C1RBC4-F1
#
_entry.id   AF-A0A3C1RBC4-F1
#
_cell.length_a   1.000
_cell.length_b   1.000
_cell.length_c   1.000
_cell.angle_alpha   90.00
_cell.angle_beta   90.00
_cell.angle_gamma   90.00
#
_symmetry.space_group_name_H-M   'P 1'
#
loop_
_entity.id
_entity.type
_entity.pdbx_description
1 polymer ?
#
loop_
_entity_poly.entity_id
_entity_poly.type
_entity_poly.pdbx_seq_one_letter_code
_entity_poly.pdbx_strand_id
1 'polypeptide(L)'
;MTNQEIPQNHGGYGATLFDPRWKAKRALILERDQHKCVICQSKEDLQVHHRQYHFIRKLNVFKNPWEYENRLMVTLCTACHQKGHNIYKVPIKYI
;
A
#
# COMPACT_ATOMS: atom_id res chain seq x y z
N MET A 1 -17.11 13.45 21.20
CA MET A 1 -16.85 13.18 19.78
C MET A 1 -15.46 12.60 19.70
N THR A 2 -15.33 11.28 19.68
CA THR A 2 -14.05 10.59 19.84
C THR A 2 -13.28 10.63 18.52
N ASN A 3 -12.23 11.46 18.45
CA ASN A 3 -11.21 11.38 17.43
C ASN A 3 -10.53 10.01 17.56
N GLN A 4 -10.97 9.04 16.78
CA GLN A 4 -10.25 7.79 16.62
C GLN A 4 -9.02 8.08 15.76
N GLU A 5 -7.88 8.20 16.41
CA GLU A 5 -6.57 8.21 15.77
C GLU A 5 -6.37 6.88 15.06
N ILE A 6 -6.57 6.87 13.74
CA ILE A 6 -6.30 5.71 12.90
C ILE A 6 -4.77 5.54 12.89
N PRO A 7 -4.22 4.39 13.32
CA PRO A 7 -2.78 4.17 13.32
C PRO A 7 -2.21 4.38 11.92
N GLN A 8 -1.18 5.21 11.80
CA GLN A 8 -0.46 5.56 10.57
C GLN A 8 0.37 4.39 9.98
N ASN A 9 0.16 3.16 10.47
CA ASN A 9 0.82 1.97 9.96
C ASN A 9 -0.11 1.25 8.98
N HIS A 10 0.25 1.29 7.69
CA HIS A 10 -0.33 0.47 6.65
C HIS A 10 -0.56 -0.95 7.15
N GLY A 11 -1.83 -1.35 7.21
CA GLY A 11 -2.30 -2.72 7.46
C GLY A 11 -1.30 -3.57 8.23
N GLY A 12 -1.21 -3.35 9.55
CA GLY A 12 -0.20 -3.97 10.38
C GLY A 12 -0.21 -5.49 10.27
N TYR A 13 0.62 -6.06 9.41
CA TYR A 13 0.99 -7.47 9.44
C TYR A 13 2.37 -7.62 8.81
N GLY A 14 3.42 -7.50 9.64
CA GLY A 14 4.77 -7.89 9.23
C GLY A 14 4.82 -9.31 8.63
N ALA A 15 3.91 -10.20 9.06
CA ALA A 15 3.75 -11.54 8.48
C ALA A 15 3.40 -11.52 6.98
N THR A 16 2.58 -10.57 6.50
CA THR A 16 2.20 -10.49 5.08
C THR A 16 3.37 -10.08 4.19
N LEU A 17 4.39 -9.41 4.73
CA LEU A 17 5.61 -9.08 3.98
C LEU A 17 6.36 -10.33 3.51
N PHE A 18 6.23 -11.44 4.24
CA PHE A 18 6.89 -12.70 3.92
C PHE A 18 6.05 -13.63 3.05
N ASP A 19 4.75 -13.35 2.88
CA ASP A 19 3.83 -14.16 2.08
C ASP A 19 4.26 -14.19 0.61
N PRO A 20 4.37 -15.38 -0.02
CA PRO A 20 4.81 -15.49 -1.40
C PRO A 20 3.89 -14.76 -2.39
N ARG A 21 2.59 -14.65 -2.10
CA ARG A 21 1.63 -13.93 -2.94
C ARG A 21 1.90 -12.44 -2.91
N TRP A 22 2.25 -11.90 -1.74
CA TRP A 22 2.66 -10.50 -1.63
C TRP A 22 4.00 -10.26 -2.32
N LYS A 23 4.99 -11.14 -2.16
CA LYS A 23 6.28 -11.02 -2.86
C LYS A 23 6.11 -10.99 -4.37
N ALA A 24 5.29 -11.89 -4.92
CA ALA A 24 4.96 -11.91 -6.35
C ALA A 24 4.26 -10.63 -6.78
N LYS A 25 3.24 -10.17 -6.03
CA LYS A 25 2.54 -8.91 -6.31
C LYS A 25 3.50 -7.72 -6.30
N ARG A 26 4.34 -7.62 -5.27
CA ARG A 26 5.33 -6.56 -5.10
C ARG A 26 6.30 -6.52 -6.28
N ALA A 27 6.83 -7.68 -6.70
CA ALA A 27 7.73 -7.78 -7.84
C ALA A 27 7.07 -7.28 -9.14
N LEU A 28 5.81 -7.65 -9.39
CA LEU A 28 5.06 -7.17 -10.57
C LEU A 28 4.90 -5.63 -10.59
N ILE A 29 4.65 -5.02 -9.44
CA ILE A 29 4.49 -3.55 -9.35
C ILE A 29 5.84 -2.84 -9.52
N LEU A 30 6.91 -3.37 -8.92
CA LEU A 30 8.26 -2.84 -9.10
C LEU A 30 8.72 -2.92 -10.55
N GLU A 31 8.48 -4.05 -11.21
CA GLU A 31 8.84 -4.24 -12.62
C GLU A 31 8.09 -3.23 -13.52
N ARG A 32 6.76 -3.10 -13.32
CA ARG A 32 5.94 -2.10 -14.03
C ARG A 32 6.50 -0.68 -13.85
N ASP A 33 6.92 -0.35 -12.64
CA ASP A 33 7.45 0.98 -12.30
C ASP A 33 8.98 1.10 -12.53
N GLN A 34 9.57 0.15 -13.26
CA GLN A 34 10.98 0.13 -13.65
C GLN A 34 11.97 0.18 -12.48
N HIS A 35 11.58 -0.39 -11.34
CA HIS A 35 12.36 -0.36 -10.10
C HIS A 35 12.76 1.08 -9.70
N LYS A 36 11.83 2.03 -9.84
CA LYS A 36 12.02 3.43 -9.45
C LYS A 36 10.79 3.96 -8.74
N CYS A 37 11.02 4.90 -7.83
CA CYS A 37 9.97 5.77 -7.31
C CYS A 37 9.32 6.53 -8.48
N VAL A 38 8.00 6.41 -8.63
CA VAL A 38 7.32 7.08 -9.76
C VAL A 38 7.30 8.61 -9.64
N ILE A 39 7.55 9.15 -8.44
CA ILE A 39 7.52 10.58 -8.16
C ILE A 39 8.89 11.24 -8.39
N CYS A 40 9.94 10.69 -7.78
CA CYS A 40 11.27 11.30 -7.79
C CYS A 40 12.35 10.48 -8.52
N GLN A 41 11.99 9.35 -9.12
CA GLN A 41 12.90 8.45 -9.86
C GLN A 41 14.01 7.79 -9.04
N SER A 42 14.06 7.98 -7.72
CA SER A 42 14.97 7.25 -6.83
C SER A 42 14.83 5.74 -7.00
N LYS A 43 15.94 5.01 -6.91
CA LYS A 43 15.97 3.53 -6.90
C LYS A 43 16.14 2.95 -5.49
N GLU A 44 16.33 3.80 -4.50
CA GLU A 44 16.61 3.41 -3.11
C GLU A 44 15.32 3.29 -2.29
N ASP A 45 15.32 2.33 -1.34
CA ASP A 45 14.27 2.12 -0.34
C ASP A 45 12.84 2.10 -0.91
N LEU A 46 12.64 1.30 -1.95
CA LEU A 46 11.37 1.22 -2.66
C LEU A 46 10.32 0.40 -1.91
N GLN A 47 9.13 1.00 -1.80
CA GLN A 47 7.93 0.44 -1.21
C GLN A 47 6.79 0.44 -2.23
N VAL A 48 5.91 -0.55 -2.13
CA VAL A 48 4.66 -0.59 -2.90
C VAL A 48 3.55 -0.07 -2.00
N HIS A 49 2.97 1.05 -2.40
CA HIS A 49 1.94 1.78 -1.67
C HIS A 49 0.54 1.48 -2.22
N HIS A 50 -0.40 1.15 -1.32
CA HIS A 50 -1.83 1.03 -1.66
C HIS A 50 -2.50 2.39 -1.71
N ARG A 51 -3.05 2.75 -2.87
CA ARG A 51 -3.77 4.02 -3.11
C ARG A 51 -5.22 4.00 -2.63
N GLN A 52 -5.75 2.83 -2.28
CA GLN A 52 -7.10 2.62 -1.75
C GLN A 52 -7.15 1.28 -1.03
N TYR A 53 -7.84 1.22 0.12
CA TYR A 53 -8.14 -0.03 0.83
C TYR A 53 -9.58 -0.48 0.59
N HIS A 54 -9.81 -1.78 0.55
CA HIS A 54 -11.13 -2.39 0.38
C HIS A 54 -11.50 -3.15 1.64
N PHE A 55 -12.58 -2.74 2.29
CA PHE A 55 -13.11 -3.40 3.49
C PHE A 55 -14.34 -4.22 3.13
N ILE A 56 -14.27 -5.53 3.35
CA ILE A 56 -15.34 -6.49 3.04
C ILE A 56 -16.31 -6.53 4.22
N ARG A 57 -17.47 -5.86 4.10
CA ARG A 57 -18.44 -5.68 5.21
C ARG A 57 -18.92 -7.02 5.77
N LYS A 58 -19.25 -7.96 4.89
CA LYS A 58 -19.80 -9.27 5.27
C LYS A 58 -18.83 -10.12 6.10
N LEU A 59 -17.53 -9.93 5.89
CA LEU A 59 -16.48 -10.70 6.56
C LEU A 59 -15.79 -9.90 7.67
N ASN A 60 -16.08 -8.60 7.78
CA ASN A 60 -15.46 -7.68 8.72
C ASN A 60 -13.91 -7.65 8.63
N VAL A 61 -13.37 -7.73 7.41
CA VAL A 61 -11.92 -7.74 7.15
C VAL A 61 -11.55 -6.86 5.97
N PHE A 62 -10.30 -6.39 5.93
CA PHE A 62 -9.71 -5.82 4.72
C PHE A 62 -9.29 -6.92 3.75
N LYS A 63 -9.37 -6.61 2.44
CA LYS A 63 -8.74 -7.45 1.41
C LYS A 63 -7.25 -7.60 1.69
N ASN A 64 -6.70 -8.77 1.37
CA ASN A 64 -5.27 -9.01 1.47
C ASN A 64 -4.50 -8.16 0.44
N PRO A 65 -3.23 -7.83 0.70
CA PRO A 65 -2.44 -6.97 -0.17
C PRO A 65 -2.38 -7.43 -1.63
N TRP A 66 -2.30 -8.75 -1.91
CA TRP A 66 -2.20 -9.28 -3.28
C TRP A 66 -3.52 -9.27 -4.07
N GLU A 67 -4.67 -9.09 -3.41
CA GLU A 67 -6.00 -9.17 -4.03
C GLU A 67 -6.46 -7.86 -4.69
N TYR A 68 -5.68 -6.80 -4.58
CA TYR A 68 -5.96 -5.52 -5.21
C TYR A 68 -5.48 -5.49 -6.66
N GLU A 69 -6.18 -4.76 -7.52
CA GLU A 69 -5.75 -4.51 -8.88
C GLU A 69 -4.47 -3.66 -8.92
N ASN A 70 -3.59 -3.90 -9.91
CA ASN A 70 -2.29 -3.22 -10.00
C ASN A 70 -2.42 -1.68 -10.05
N ARG A 71 -3.50 -1.14 -10.65
CA ARG A 71 -3.73 0.32 -10.73
C ARG A 71 -3.90 1.01 -9.37
N LEU A 72 -4.25 0.24 -8.33
CA LEU A 72 -4.37 0.73 -6.96
C LEU A 72 -3.06 0.63 -6.17
N MET A 73 -1.96 0.28 -6.85
CA MET A 73 -0.64 0.14 -6.26
C MET A 73 0.39 0.95 -7.02
N VAL A 74 1.39 1.47 -6.30
CA VAL A 74 2.43 2.32 -6.88
C VAL A 74 3.75 2.18 -6.13
N THR A 75 4.85 2.20 -6.87
CA THR A 75 6.20 2.17 -6.31
C THR A 75 6.64 3.58 -5.89
N LEU A 76 7.01 3.74 -4.62
CA LEU A 76 7.52 4.99 -4.05
C LEU A 76 8.77 4.71 -3.22
N CYS A 77 9.74 5.63 -3.21
CA CYS A 77 10.77 5.60 -2.18
C CYS A 77 10.17 6.01 -0.82
N THR A 78 10.81 5.61 0.28
CA THR A 78 10.37 5.94 1.64
C THR A 78 10.06 7.43 1.84
N ALA A 79 10.88 8.33 1.30
CA ALA A 79 10.65 9.79 1.44
C ALA A 79 9.36 10.26 0.74
N CYS A 80 9.13 9.83 -0.50
CA CYS A 80 7.90 10.18 -1.23
C CYS A 80 6.67 9.50 -0.61
N HIS A 81 6.83 8.27 -0.13
CA HIS A 81 5.79 7.54 0.57
C HIS A 81 5.33 8.29 1.82
N GLN A 82 6.25 8.60 2.74
CA GLN A 82 5.93 9.31 3.97
C GLN A 82 5.35 10.69 3.71
N LYS A 83 5.91 11.43 2.74
CA LYS A 83 5.36 12.74 2.33
C LYS A 83 3.91 12.61 1.86
N GLY A 84 3.60 11.55 1.09
CA GLY A 84 2.24 11.24 0.68
C GLY A 84 1.29 11.06 1.87
N HIS A 85 1.70 10.28 2.88
CA HIS A 85 0.92 10.05 4.10
C HIS A 85 0.69 11.27 4.96
N ASN A 86 1.68 12.16 5.01
CA ASN A 86 1.57 13.40 5.76
C ASN A 86 0.54 14.36 5.14
N ILE A 87 0.29 14.26 3.83
CA ILE A 87 -0.59 15.17 3.10
C ILE A 87 -1.97 14.54 2.84
N TYR A 88 -2.04 13.23 2.60
CA TYR A 88 -3.24 12.55 2.14
C TYR A 88 -3.54 11.31 2.97
N LYS A 89 -4.84 11.10 3.26
CA LYS A 89 -5.35 9.84 3.81
C LYS A 89 -5.66 8.87 2.68
N VAL A 90 -5.29 7.60 2.83
CA VAL A 90 -5.66 6.55 1.88
C VAL A 90 -7.16 6.25 2.04
N PRO A 91 -7.98 6.37 0.98
CA PRO A 91 -9.41 6.14 1.08
C PRO A 91 -9.73 4.66 1.31
N ILE A 92 -10.81 4.40 2.06
CA ILE A 92 -11.38 3.07 2.24
C ILE A 92 -12.67 2.97 1.42
N LYS A 93 -12.72 1.97 0.53
CA LYS A 93 -13.95 1.56 -0.17
C LYS A 93 -14.54 0.38 0.57
N TYR A 94 -15.79 0.53 1.00
CA TYR A 94 -16.53 -0.57 1.59
C TYR A 94 -17.21 -1.37 0.49
N ILE A 95 -16.97 -2.68 0.49
CA ILE A 95 -17.54 -3.64 -0.47
C ILE A 95 -18.25 -4.78 0.25
#